data_AF-A0A1H5U0T6-F1
#
_entry.id   AF-A0A1H5U0T6-F1
#
_cell.length_a   1.000
_cell.length_b   1.000
_cell.length_c   1.000
_cell.angle_alpha   90.00
_cell.angle_beta   90.00
_cell.angle_gamma   90.00
#
_symmetry.space_group_name_H-M   'P 1'
#
loop_
_entity.id
_entity.type
_entity.pdbx_description
1 polymer ?
#
loop_
_entity_poly.entity_id
_entity_poly.type
_entity_poly.pdbx_seq_one_letter_code
_entity_poly.pdbx_strand_id
1 'polypeptide(L)'
;MKYFFILVLVISNCLFLRAQNSFPYKNDDFSAKIINKDAFFEGKSDNDKVFKIKFEAVTKNLKKPENYTVIGVTKFDGETAKFAGEITFKEAFGVRNLPQDVLFFGDFNFNEKTDKAVLSNFKGKIRMQINKDVNNPNATATLTFKGDLVRNNEKSQQIWFSNFVHNDIDKVIFR
;
A
#
# COMPACT_ATOMS: atom_id res chain seq x y z
N MET A 1 8.81 56.35 -12.17
CA MET A 1 8.25 55.05 -12.63
C MET A 1 9.33 54.10 -13.16
N LYS A 2 10.47 53.90 -12.47
CA LYS A 2 11.51 52.92 -12.87
C LYS A 2 11.74 51.79 -11.86
N TYR A 3 11.25 51.94 -10.63
CA TYR A 3 11.43 50.94 -9.56
C TYR A 3 10.26 49.96 -9.41
N PHE A 4 9.12 50.21 -10.07
CA PHE A 4 7.94 49.34 -9.98
C PHE A 4 8.05 48.09 -10.87
N PHE A 5 8.82 48.16 -11.95
CA PHE A 5 9.01 47.04 -12.88
C PHE A 5 9.98 45.97 -12.36
N ILE A 6 10.88 46.30 -11.43
CA ILE A 6 11.85 45.35 -10.87
C ILE A 6 11.20 44.48 -9.79
N LEU A 7 10.20 44.99 -9.06
CA LEU A 7 9.52 44.23 -8.01
C LEU A 7 8.62 43.10 -8.58
N VAL A 8 8.06 43.29 -9.78
CA VAL A 8 7.17 42.30 -10.41
C VAL A 8 7.95 41.10 -10.98
N LEU A 9 9.23 41.29 -11.36
CA LEU A 9 10.08 40.20 -11.88
C LEU A 9 10.68 39.30 -10.77
N VAL A 10 10.78 39.80 -9.54
CA VAL A 10 11.28 38.98 -8.41
C VAL A 10 10.17 38.11 -7.82
N ILE A 11 8.90 38.53 -7.86
CA ILE A 11 7.76 37.74 -7.35
C ILE A 11 7.45 36.56 -8.28
N SER A 12 7.74 36.66 -9.58
CA SER A 12 7.48 35.57 -10.54
C SER A 12 8.46 34.38 -10.43
N ASN A 13 9.54 34.50 -9.64
CA ASN A 13 10.46 33.40 -9.37
C ASN A 13 10.19 32.69 -8.01
N CYS A 14 9.21 33.15 -7.22
CA CYS A 14 8.99 32.64 -5.87
C CYS A 14 7.88 31.58 -5.71
N LEU A 15 7.16 31.16 -6.75
CA LEU A 15 6.01 30.23 -6.57
C LEU A 15 6.02 28.97 -7.44
N PHE A 16 7.10 28.70 -8.17
CA PHE A 16 7.30 27.40 -8.83
C PHE A 16 8.58 26.72 -8.35
N LEU A 17 8.79 26.68 -7.04
CA LEU A 17 9.37 25.49 -6.46
C LEU A 17 8.34 24.39 -6.69
N ARG A 18 8.45 23.70 -7.84
CA ARG A 18 7.94 22.34 -8.00
C ARG A 18 8.33 21.62 -6.71
N ALA A 19 7.36 21.40 -5.83
CA ALA A 19 7.54 20.52 -4.69
C ALA A 19 8.14 19.24 -5.28
N GLN A 20 9.32 18.86 -4.81
CA GLN A 20 10.07 17.72 -5.35
C GLN A 20 9.10 16.55 -5.57
N ASN A 21 9.15 15.93 -6.76
CA ASN A 21 8.40 14.73 -7.16
C ASN A 21 8.70 13.48 -6.29
N SER A 22 9.18 13.67 -5.05
CA SER A 22 9.53 12.61 -4.11
C SER A 22 8.38 12.36 -3.13
N PHE A 23 8.10 11.09 -2.86
CA PHE A 23 7.13 10.65 -1.86
C PHE A 23 7.33 11.38 -0.51
N PRO A 24 6.27 12.03 0.05
CA PRO A 24 6.42 12.95 1.17
C PRO A 24 6.85 12.29 2.50
N TYR A 25 6.70 10.98 2.63
CA TYR A 25 7.02 10.20 3.84
C TYR A 25 8.24 9.30 3.64
N LYS A 26 9.22 9.75 2.84
CA LYS A 26 10.44 8.97 2.53
C LYS A 26 11.29 8.61 3.76
N ASN A 27 11.18 9.36 4.85
CA ASN A 27 11.94 9.10 6.07
C ASN A 27 11.21 8.17 7.05
N ASP A 28 9.89 7.99 6.89
CA ASP A 28 9.07 7.16 7.78
C ASP A 28 9.11 5.69 7.36
N ASP A 29 9.11 4.76 8.31
CA ASP A 29 9.13 3.32 8.04
C ASP A 29 7.80 2.67 8.41
N PHE A 30 7.04 2.25 7.39
CA PHE A 30 5.75 1.60 7.57
C PHE A 30 5.86 0.08 7.80
N SER A 31 7.06 -0.50 7.85
CA SER A 31 7.26 -1.96 7.92
C SER A 31 6.52 -2.59 9.11
N ALA A 32 6.57 -1.95 10.29
CA ALA A 32 5.88 -2.41 11.49
C ALA A 32 4.34 -2.29 11.42
N LYS A 33 3.81 -1.52 10.47
CA LYS A 33 2.37 -1.32 10.26
C LYS A 33 1.80 -2.26 9.20
N ILE A 34 2.65 -2.69 8.26
CA ILE A 34 2.30 -3.66 7.21
C ILE A 34 2.37 -5.10 7.75
N ILE A 35 3.37 -5.38 8.59
CA ILE A 35 3.60 -6.74 9.11
C ILE A 35 2.46 -7.22 10.01
N ASN A 36 2.14 -8.51 9.94
CA ASN A 36 1.07 -9.12 10.74
C ASN A 36 1.43 -10.56 11.13
N LYS A 37 2.43 -10.69 12.01
CA LYS A 37 2.97 -12.01 12.41
C LYS A 37 1.94 -12.89 13.12
N ASP A 38 1.04 -12.28 13.88
CA ASP A 38 0.16 -13.00 14.81
C ASP A 38 -1.20 -13.38 14.20
N ALA A 39 -1.67 -12.63 13.20
CA ALA A 39 -3.00 -12.81 12.62
C ALA A 39 -2.97 -12.58 11.10
N PHE A 40 -3.74 -13.38 10.35
CA PHE A 40 -3.93 -13.17 8.93
C PHE A 40 -4.75 -11.90 8.66
N PHE A 41 -4.42 -11.21 7.58
CA PHE A 41 -5.38 -10.34 6.92
C PHE A 41 -6.37 -11.24 6.20
N GLU A 42 -7.65 -10.92 6.33
CA GLU A 42 -8.73 -11.73 5.78
C GLU A 42 -9.46 -10.97 4.69
N GLY A 43 -10.02 -11.73 3.76
CA GLY A 43 -10.56 -11.21 2.53
C GLY A 43 -11.33 -12.25 1.75
N LYS A 44 -11.78 -11.88 0.57
CA LYS A 44 -12.55 -12.74 -0.32
C LYS A 44 -12.20 -12.50 -1.78
N SER A 45 -12.44 -13.51 -2.60
CA SER A 45 -12.55 -13.34 -4.04
C SER A 45 -13.95 -12.86 -4.45
N ASP A 46 -14.08 -12.42 -5.70
CA ASP A 46 -15.35 -12.15 -6.39
C ASP A 46 -16.32 -13.35 -6.37
N ASN A 47 -15.82 -14.58 -6.29
CA ASN A 47 -16.59 -15.80 -6.14
C ASN A 47 -16.81 -16.22 -4.67
N ASP A 48 -16.71 -15.28 -3.73
CA ASP A 48 -16.89 -15.48 -2.28
C ASP A 48 -15.93 -16.48 -1.62
N LYS A 49 -14.86 -16.91 -2.30
CA LYS A 49 -13.85 -17.78 -1.69
C LYS A 49 -13.02 -16.99 -0.70
N VAL A 50 -12.82 -17.54 0.49
CA VAL A 50 -12.01 -16.93 1.55
C VAL A 50 -10.55 -16.87 1.10
N PHE A 51 -9.97 -15.66 1.18
CA PHE A 51 -8.55 -15.41 0.97
C PHE A 51 -7.94 -14.92 2.28
N LYS A 52 -6.80 -15.49 2.67
CA LYS A 52 -6.04 -15.04 3.85
C LYS A 52 -4.60 -14.81 3.47
N ILE A 53 -3.99 -13.77 4.04
CA ILE A 53 -2.57 -13.46 3.82
C ILE A 53 -1.89 -12.99 5.11
N LYS A 54 -0.67 -13.46 5.32
CA LYS A 54 0.16 -13.13 6.47
C LYS A 54 1.54 -12.71 6.00
N PHE A 55 1.90 -11.45 6.21
CA PHE A 55 3.21 -10.88 5.99
C PHE A 55 4.12 -11.25 7.18
N GLU A 56 5.11 -12.09 6.92
CA GLU A 56 6.03 -12.61 7.94
C GLU A 56 7.26 -11.72 8.11
N ALA A 57 7.69 -11.07 7.03
CA ALA A 57 8.69 -10.01 7.06
C ALA A 57 8.38 -8.93 6.04
N VAL A 58 8.71 -7.69 6.43
CA VAL A 58 8.56 -6.48 5.61
C VAL A 58 9.84 -5.68 5.79
N THR A 59 10.46 -5.30 4.68
CA THR A 59 11.72 -4.55 4.67
C THR A 59 11.59 -3.34 3.76
N LYS A 60 11.76 -2.14 4.32
CA LYS A 60 11.82 -0.90 3.55
C LYS A 60 13.08 -0.85 2.68
N ASN A 61 12.93 -0.42 1.43
CA ASN A 61 14.06 -0.20 0.54
C ASN A 61 14.69 1.18 0.79
N LEU A 62 15.90 1.20 1.34
CA LEU A 62 16.58 2.46 1.69
C LEU A 62 16.95 3.33 0.47
N LYS A 63 17.04 2.75 -0.74
CA LYS A 63 17.34 3.48 -1.99
C LYS A 63 16.08 3.99 -2.68
N LYS A 64 14.93 3.35 -2.45
CA LYS A 64 13.60 3.72 -2.95
C LYS A 64 12.63 3.67 -1.77
N PRO A 65 12.62 4.68 -0.89
CA PRO A 65 11.94 4.62 0.40
C PRO A 65 10.42 4.41 0.34
N GLU A 66 9.82 4.60 -0.82
CA GLU A 66 8.44 4.30 -1.13
C GLU A 66 8.16 2.80 -1.36
N ASN A 67 9.20 1.98 -1.57
CA ASN A 67 9.12 0.54 -1.83
C ASN A 67 9.44 -0.30 -0.58
N TYR A 68 8.67 -1.37 -0.43
CA TYR A 68 8.78 -2.34 0.66
C TYR A 68 8.80 -3.74 0.06
N THR A 69 9.86 -4.50 0.35
CA THR A 69 9.89 -5.93 0.03
C THR A 69 9.15 -6.69 1.11
N VAL A 70 8.26 -7.60 0.70
CA VAL A 70 7.45 -8.40 1.60
C VAL A 70 7.59 -9.88 1.29
N ILE A 71 7.60 -10.70 2.34
CA ILE A 71 7.50 -12.16 2.24
C ILE A 71 6.48 -12.67 3.24
N GLY A 72 5.85 -13.79 2.94
CA GLY A 72 4.90 -14.39 3.86
C GLY A 72 4.19 -15.61 3.29
N VAL A 73 3.00 -15.86 3.82
CA VAL A 73 2.14 -16.98 3.42
C VAL A 73 0.72 -16.53 3.09
N THR A 74 0.15 -17.15 2.07
CA THR A 74 -1.27 -17.04 1.70
C THR A 74 -2.00 -18.33 2.02
N LYS A 75 -3.30 -18.22 2.26
CA LYS A 75 -4.23 -19.36 2.25
C LYS A 75 -5.38 -19.04 1.32
N PHE A 76 -5.57 -19.86 0.30
CA PHE A 76 -6.62 -19.70 -0.68
C PHE A 76 -7.06 -21.07 -1.18
N ASP A 77 -8.38 -21.31 -1.19
CA ASP A 77 -8.98 -22.57 -1.64
C ASP A 77 -8.44 -23.82 -0.90
N GLY A 78 -8.15 -23.67 0.40
CA GLY A 78 -7.59 -24.73 1.24
C GLY A 78 -6.07 -24.94 1.10
N GLU A 79 -5.44 -24.35 0.09
CA GLU A 79 -4.00 -24.44 -0.12
C GLU A 79 -3.25 -23.31 0.60
N THR A 80 -2.08 -23.63 1.14
CA THR A 80 -1.16 -22.65 1.74
C THR A 80 0.08 -22.52 0.85
N ALA A 81 0.44 -21.30 0.47
CA ALA A 81 1.61 -21.03 -0.36
C ALA A 81 2.49 -19.94 0.25
N LYS A 82 3.80 -20.01 0.00
CA LYS A 82 4.72 -18.92 0.31
C LYS A 82 4.71 -17.91 -0.83
N PHE A 83 4.79 -16.64 -0.50
CA PHE A 83 4.92 -15.56 -1.48
C PHE A 83 6.06 -14.62 -1.15
N ALA A 84 6.52 -13.93 -2.18
CA ALA A 84 7.41 -12.78 -2.08
C ALA A 84 6.95 -11.70 -3.06
N GLY A 85 7.19 -10.44 -2.73
CA GLY A 85 6.84 -9.34 -3.61
C GLY A 85 7.14 -7.98 -3.05
N GLU A 86 6.47 -6.98 -3.61
CA GLU A 86 6.70 -5.58 -3.28
C GLU A 86 5.40 -4.82 -3.05
N ILE A 87 5.45 -3.85 -2.15
CA ILE A 87 4.45 -2.81 -1.96
C ILE A 87 5.13 -1.46 -2.26
N THR A 88 4.47 -0.60 -3.03
CA THR A 88 4.96 0.73 -3.38
C THR A 88 3.92 1.77 -3.05
N PHE A 89 4.19 2.64 -2.08
CA PHE A 89 3.34 3.81 -1.82
C PHE A 89 3.63 4.91 -2.84
N LYS A 90 2.59 5.57 -3.33
CA LYS A 90 2.69 6.59 -4.39
C LYS A 90 2.16 7.93 -3.95
N GLU A 91 1.04 7.93 -3.26
CA GLU A 91 0.31 9.15 -2.91
C GLU A 91 -0.02 9.16 -1.43
N ALA A 92 -0.08 10.37 -0.86
CA ALA A 92 -0.50 10.59 0.52
C ALA A 92 -1.44 11.81 0.58
N PHE A 93 -2.53 11.69 1.32
CA PHE A 93 -3.55 12.73 1.46
C PHE A 93 -3.96 12.88 2.93
N GLY A 94 -4.13 14.12 3.39
CA GLY A 94 -4.76 14.37 4.69
C GLY A 94 -6.25 14.01 4.67
N VAL A 95 -6.77 13.50 5.78
CA VAL A 95 -8.20 13.20 5.91
C VAL A 95 -8.95 14.43 6.41
N ARG A 96 -9.91 14.94 5.61
CA ARG A 96 -10.61 16.21 5.90
C ARG A 96 -11.25 16.27 7.29
N ASN A 97 -11.88 15.18 7.72
CA ASN A 97 -12.60 15.13 8.99
C ASN A 97 -11.79 14.49 10.13
N LEU A 98 -10.57 14.02 9.85
CA LEU A 98 -9.63 13.43 10.81
C LEU A 98 -8.25 14.03 10.55
N PRO A 99 -8.00 15.29 10.97
CA PRO A 99 -6.79 16.02 10.62
C PRO A 99 -5.50 15.38 11.16
N GLN A 100 -5.61 14.48 12.12
CA GLN A 100 -4.53 13.67 12.66
C GLN A 100 -4.21 12.43 11.81
N ASP A 101 -5.02 12.10 10.81
CA ASP A 101 -4.86 10.93 9.96
C ASP A 101 -4.37 11.29 8.55
N VAL A 102 -3.70 10.31 7.93
CA VAL A 102 -3.25 10.35 6.55
C VAL A 102 -3.69 9.10 5.84
N LEU A 103 -4.11 9.27 4.59
CA LEU A 103 -4.41 8.21 3.63
C LEU A 103 -3.26 8.05 2.67
N PHE A 104 -2.76 6.83 2.57
CA PHE A 104 -1.75 6.43 1.62
C PHE A 104 -2.38 5.53 0.56
N PHE A 105 -2.00 5.76 -0.69
CA PHE A 105 -2.35 4.90 -1.82
C PHE A 105 -1.08 4.39 -2.49
N GLY A 106 -1.16 3.17 -2.99
CA GLY A 106 -0.03 2.52 -3.64
C GLY A 106 -0.44 1.32 -4.46
N ASP A 107 0.57 0.63 -4.96
CA ASP A 107 0.41 -0.63 -5.66
C ASP A 107 1.10 -1.75 -4.88
N PHE A 108 0.72 -2.99 -5.19
CA PHE A 108 1.44 -4.18 -4.75
C PHE A 108 1.57 -5.19 -5.88
N ASN A 109 2.60 -6.03 -5.80
CA ASN A 109 2.80 -7.16 -6.70
C ASN A 109 3.49 -8.30 -5.94
N PHE A 110 2.77 -9.39 -5.75
CA PHE A 110 3.19 -10.58 -5.03
C PHE A 110 3.23 -11.77 -5.97
N ASN A 111 4.22 -12.65 -5.76
CA ASN A 111 4.36 -13.88 -6.51
C ASN A 111 4.41 -15.04 -5.52
N GLU A 112 3.47 -15.97 -5.66
CA GLU A 112 3.52 -17.27 -5.03
C GLU A 112 4.47 -18.16 -5.85
N LYS A 113 5.46 -18.75 -5.19
CA LYS A 113 6.44 -19.62 -5.84
C LYS A 113 6.57 -20.93 -5.10
N THR A 114 6.74 -21.99 -5.87
CA THR A 114 7.42 -23.21 -5.42
C THR A 114 8.88 -23.19 -5.89
N ASP A 115 9.67 -24.17 -5.45
CA ASP A 115 11.03 -24.37 -5.93
C ASP A 115 11.13 -24.58 -7.46
N LYS A 116 10.00 -24.83 -8.14
CA LYS A 116 9.96 -25.22 -9.57
C LYS A 116 9.14 -24.30 -10.47
N ALA A 117 8.21 -23.49 -9.96
CA ALA A 117 7.38 -22.60 -10.78
C ALA A 117 6.71 -21.47 -9.98
N VAL A 118 6.34 -20.38 -10.67
CA VAL A 118 5.39 -19.38 -10.17
C VAL A 118 4.00 -20.01 -10.21
N LEU A 119 3.36 -20.15 -9.06
CA LEU A 119 2.00 -20.69 -8.93
C LEU A 119 0.96 -19.61 -9.21
N SER A 120 1.19 -18.43 -8.64
CA SER A 120 0.24 -17.33 -8.75
C SER A 120 0.97 -15.99 -8.79
N ASN A 121 0.43 -15.06 -9.57
CA ASN A 121 0.76 -13.64 -9.46
C ASN A 121 -0.45 -12.91 -8.89
N PHE A 122 -0.20 -12.04 -7.91
CA PHE A 122 -1.22 -11.22 -7.31
C PHE A 122 -0.78 -9.76 -7.30
N LYS A 123 -1.47 -8.92 -8.06
CA LYS A 123 -1.10 -7.52 -8.23
C LYS A 123 -2.32 -6.62 -8.08
N GLY A 124 -2.14 -5.42 -7.57
CA GLY A 124 -3.25 -4.51 -7.37
C GLY A 124 -2.90 -3.26 -6.62
N LYS A 125 -3.90 -2.71 -5.93
CA LYS A 125 -3.87 -1.45 -5.20
C LYS A 125 -3.92 -1.68 -3.69
N ILE A 126 -3.16 -0.87 -2.97
CA ILE A 126 -3.18 -0.79 -1.51
C ILE A 126 -3.70 0.58 -1.08
N ARG A 127 -4.52 0.58 -0.03
CA ARG A 127 -4.91 1.75 0.75
C ARG A 127 -4.46 1.55 2.19
N MET A 128 -3.81 2.53 2.78
CA MET A 128 -3.50 2.54 4.21
C MET A 128 -3.99 3.84 4.84
N GLN A 129 -4.70 3.76 5.96
CA GLN A 129 -5.01 4.92 6.80
C GLN A 129 -4.34 4.76 8.16
N ILE A 130 -3.60 5.76 8.58
CA ILE A 130 -2.87 5.77 9.85
C ILE A 130 -2.82 7.18 10.42
N ASN A 131 -2.63 7.29 11.73
CA ASN A 131 -2.25 8.53 12.37
C ASN A 131 -0.93 9.09 11.78
N LYS A 132 -0.84 10.42 11.69
CA LYS A 132 0.34 11.16 11.19
C LYS A 132 1.61 10.84 11.95
N ASP A 133 1.51 10.52 13.24
CA ASP A 133 2.65 10.05 14.02
C ASP A 133 2.91 8.57 13.74
N VAL A 134 3.57 8.30 12.61
CA VAL A 134 3.86 6.94 12.11
C VAL A 134 4.73 6.15 13.10
N ASN A 135 5.59 6.86 13.85
CA ASN A 135 6.52 6.27 14.81
C ASN A 135 5.83 5.91 16.14
N ASN A 136 4.58 6.32 16.35
CA ASN A 136 3.83 5.89 17.51
C ASN A 136 3.59 4.37 17.46
N PRO A 137 4.15 3.58 18.39
CA PRO A 137 4.00 2.13 18.38
C PRO A 137 2.55 1.70 18.55
N ASN A 138 1.73 2.50 19.25
CA ASN A 138 0.31 2.23 19.49
C ASN A 138 -0.60 2.69 18.35
N ALA A 139 -0.08 3.42 17.36
CA ALA A 139 -0.90 3.83 16.22
C ALA A 139 -1.30 2.60 15.38
N THR A 140 -2.59 2.30 15.35
CA THR A 140 -3.16 1.28 14.49
C THR A 140 -3.28 1.81 13.07
N ALA A 141 -2.75 1.08 12.10
CA ALA A 141 -3.00 1.33 10.69
C ALA A 141 -4.14 0.43 10.20
N THR A 142 -5.04 0.97 9.39
CA THR A 142 -5.99 0.15 8.63
C THR A 142 -5.45 -0.01 7.21
N LEU A 143 -5.27 -1.26 6.79
CA LEU A 143 -4.77 -1.61 5.48
C LEU A 143 -5.84 -2.38 4.72
N THR A 144 -6.06 -1.99 3.48
CA THR A 144 -6.97 -2.66 2.55
C THR A 144 -6.27 -2.82 1.22
N PHE A 145 -6.43 -3.99 0.62
CA PHE A 145 -5.83 -4.35 -0.65
C PHE A 145 -6.92 -4.87 -1.58
N LYS A 146 -6.82 -4.54 -2.86
CA LYS A 146 -7.70 -5.04 -3.92
C LYS A 146 -6.90 -5.25 -5.19
N GLY A 147 -7.07 -6.38 -5.85
CA GLY A 147 -6.30 -6.68 -7.06
C GLY A 147 -6.72 -7.96 -7.76
N ASP A 148 -5.92 -8.34 -8.74
CA ASP A 148 -6.11 -9.47 -9.63
C ASP A 148 -5.18 -10.61 -9.24
N LEU A 149 -5.76 -11.76 -8.90
CA LEU A 149 -5.05 -13.01 -8.67
C LEU A 149 -5.13 -13.86 -9.94
N VAL A 150 -3.97 -14.15 -10.53
CA VAL A 150 -3.81 -15.08 -11.65
C VAL A 150 -3.08 -16.31 -11.15
N ARG A 151 -3.72 -17.48 -11.18
CA ARG A 151 -3.15 -18.75 -10.72
C ARG A 151 -2.97 -19.70 -11.91
N ASN A 152 -1.81 -20.32 -12.06
CA ASN A 152 -1.54 -21.35 -13.08
C ASN A 152 -1.97 -20.99 -14.53
N ASN A 153 -1.89 -19.72 -14.93
CA ASN A 153 -2.39 -19.20 -16.22
C ASN A 153 -3.92 -19.34 -16.44
N GLU A 154 -4.68 -19.54 -15.38
CA GLU A 154 -6.14 -19.49 -15.39
C GLU A 154 -6.64 -18.03 -15.52
N LYS A 155 -7.97 -17.89 -15.63
CA LYS A 155 -8.61 -16.58 -15.65
C LYS A 155 -8.29 -15.80 -14.38
N SER A 156 -8.02 -14.51 -14.54
CA SER A 156 -7.88 -13.58 -13.43
C SER A 156 -9.16 -13.57 -12.59
N GLN A 157 -9.00 -13.65 -11.27
CA GLN A 157 -10.08 -13.43 -10.31
C GLN A 157 -9.75 -12.21 -9.46
N GLN A 158 -10.75 -11.38 -9.18
CA GLN A 158 -10.55 -10.24 -8.31
C GLN A 158 -10.58 -10.70 -6.85
N ILE A 159 -9.60 -10.27 -6.07
CA ILE A 159 -9.55 -10.52 -4.63
C ILE A 159 -9.31 -9.23 -3.86
N TRP A 160 -9.85 -9.17 -2.66
CA TRP A 160 -9.59 -8.10 -1.71
C TRP A 160 -9.31 -8.69 -0.33
N PHE A 161 -8.55 -7.97 0.50
CA PHE A 161 -8.27 -8.36 1.88
C PHE A 161 -7.88 -7.15 2.74
N SER A 162 -8.06 -7.27 4.05
CA SER A 162 -7.76 -6.22 5.02
C SER A 162 -7.34 -6.76 6.38
N ASN A 163 -6.75 -5.88 7.21
CA ASN A 163 -6.40 -6.20 8.60
C ASN A 163 -7.54 -5.95 9.60
N PHE A 164 -8.76 -5.76 9.10
CA PHE A 164 -9.98 -5.55 9.85
C PHE A 164 -11.16 -6.09 9.05
N VAL A 165 -12.31 -6.25 9.69
CA VAL A 165 -13.53 -6.76 9.06
C VAL A 165 -14.21 -5.62 8.29
N HIS A 166 -14.36 -5.78 6.98
CA HIS A 166 -15.13 -4.88 6.13
C HIS A 166 -16.50 -5.49 5.81
N ASN A 167 -17.56 -4.71 6.04
CA ASN A 167 -18.91 -5.12 5.65
C ASN A 167 -19.24 -4.76 4.19
N ASP A 168 -18.45 -3.89 3.56
CA ASP A 168 -18.69 -3.39 2.21
C ASP A 168 -17.37 -2.85 1.63
N ILE A 169 -16.71 -3.66 0.79
CA ILE A 169 -15.44 -3.29 0.13
C ILE A 169 -15.65 -2.30 -1.02
N ASP A 170 -16.84 -2.27 -1.61
CA ASP A 170 -17.13 -1.42 -2.78
C ASP A 170 -17.19 0.06 -2.40
N LYS A 171 -17.39 0.36 -1.12
CA LYS A 171 -17.25 1.70 -0.54
C LYS A 171 -15.81 2.13 -0.31
N VAL A 172 -14.83 1.22 -0.44
CA VAL A 172 -13.41 1.55 -0.28
C VAL A 172 -12.86 2.09 -1.60
N ILE A 173 -12.39 3.34 -1.54
CA ILE A 173 -11.76 4.01 -2.68
C ILE A 173 -10.33 3.48 -2.84
N PHE A 174 -9.99 3.09 -4.06
CA PHE A 174 -8.62 2.80 -4.50
C PHE A 174 -8.23 3.80 -5.60
N ARG A 175 -6.94 4.12 -5.72
CA ARG A 175 -6.37 5.01 -6.75
C ARG A 175 -5.23 4.33 -7.49
#